data_AF-A0A382L2B8-F1
#
_entry.id   AF-A0A382L2B8-F1
#
_cell.length_a   1.000
_cell.length_b   1.000
_cell.length_c   1.000
_cell.angle_alpha   90.00
_cell.angle_beta   90.00
_cell.angle_gamma   90.00
#
_symmetry.space_group_name_H-M   'P 1'
#
loop_
_entity.id
_entity.type
_entity.pdbx_description
1 polymer ?
#
loop_
_entity_poly.entity_id
_entity_poly.type
_entity_poly.pdbx_seq_one_letter_code
_entity_poly.pdbx_strand_id
1 'polypeptide(L)' 'MVNTIDDLKMNTVALTEHGNMFSVIPFYKQVKKVGIKPIIGCEI' A
#
# COMPACT_ATOMS: atom_id res chain seq x y z
N MET A 1 8.35 -2.24 5.13
CA MET A 1 7.56 -1.94 3.92
C MET A 1 7.76 -0.49 3.50
N VAL A 2 7.25 0.50 4.25
CA VAL A 2 7.36 1.92 3.86
C VAL A 2 8.80 2.37 3.61
N ASN A 3 9.73 2.03 4.50
CA ASN A 3 11.16 2.37 4.31
C ASN A 3 11.73 1.77 3.01
N THR A 4 11.37 0.52 2.70
CA THR A 4 11.81 -0.14 1.46
C THR A 4 11.29 0.57 0.22
N ILE A 5 10.05 1.08 0.24
CA ILE A 5 9.46 1.84 -0.87
C ILE A 5 10.23 3.17 -1.06
N ASP A 6 10.60 3.82 0.04
CA ASP A 6 11.38 5.06 0.05
C ASP A 6 12.84 4.84 -0.43
N ASP A 7 13.51 3.80 0.08
CA ASP A 7 14.87 3.40 -0.34
C ASP A 7 14.94 3.11 -1.85
N LEU A 8 13.89 2.52 -2.41
CA LEU A 8 13.74 2.23 -3.83
C LEU A 8 13.23 3.42 -4.65
N LYS A 9 12.99 4.58 -4.03
CA LYS A 9 12.45 5.80 -4.64
C LYS A 9 11.14 5.58 -5.39
N MET A 10 10.30 4.69 -4.89
CA MET A 10 9.00 4.39 -5.47
C MET A 10 7.94 5.39 -4.95
N ASN A 11 7.14 5.94 -5.85
CA ASN A 11 6.08 6.90 -5.51
C ASN A 11 4.70 6.23 -5.29
N THR A 12 4.58 4.95 -5.65
CA THR A 12 3.31 4.22 -5.70
C THR A 12 3.51 2.79 -5.22
N VAL A 13 2.53 2.23 -4.50
CA VAL A 13 2.54 0.82 -4.09
C VAL A 13 1.14 0.20 -4.15
N ALA A 14 1.07 -1.06 -4.58
CA ALA A 14 -0.17 -1.82 -4.64
C ALA A 14 -0.35 -2.74 -3.41
N LEU A 15 -1.58 -2.83 -2.91
CA LEU A 15 -2.03 -3.86 -1.98
C LEU A 15 -2.99 -4.79 -2.70
N THR A 16 -2.69 -6.08 -2.72
CA THR A 16 -3.52 -7.12 -3.34
C THR A 16 -3.72 -8.26 -2.34
N GLU A 17 -4.87 -8.26 -1.67
CA GLU A 17 -5.22 -9.32 -0.70
C GLU A 17 -5.98 -10.46 -1.38
N HIS A 18 -5.86 -11.67 -0.86
CA HIS A 18 -6.54 -12.84 -1.41
C HIS A 18 -7.96 -12.95 -0.83
N GLY A 19 -8.98 -12.69 -1.66
CA GLY A 19 -10.40 -12.81 -1.32
C GLY A 19 -10.89 -11.88 -0.21
N ASN A 20 -10.14 -10.83 0.16
CA ASN A 20 -10.50 -9.90 1.22
C ASN A 20 -9.89 -8.49 1.05
N MET A 21 -10.22 -7.58 1.97
CA MET A 21 -9.73 -6.18 2.00
C MET A 21 -9.51 -5.67 3.44
N PHE A 22 -9.15 -6.54 4.38
CA PHE A 22 -9.11 -6.20 5.80
C PHE A 22 -7.99 -5.22 6.16
N SER A 23 -6.87 -5.25 5.42
CA SER A 23 -5.72 -4.38 5.72
C SER A 23 -5.73 -3.06 4.93
N VAL A 24 -6.75 -2.81 4.11
CA VAL A 24 -6.84 -1.60 3.27
C VAL A 24 -6.75 -0.31 4.05
N ILE A 25 -7.52 -0.16 5.15
CA ILE A 25 -7.53 1.07 5.95
C ILE A 25 -6.18 1.35 6.64
N PRO A 26 -5.59 0.40 7.40
CA PRO A 26 -4.29 0.64 8.01
C PRO A 26 -3.19 0.87 6.97
N PHE A 27 -3.20 0.14 5.85
CA PHE A 27 -2.27 0.33 4.74
C PHE A 27 -2.37 1.74 4.14
N TYR A 28 -3.58 2.15 3.75
CA TYR A 28 -3.84 3.47 3.17
C TYR A 28 -3.33 4.59 4.09
N LYS A 29 -3.60 4.50 5.39
CA LYS A 29 -3.14 5.51 6.37
C LYS A 29 -1.62 5.55 6.48
N GLN A 30 -0.94 4.41 6.48
CA GLN A 30 0.52 4.33 6.59
C GLN A 30 1.21 4.95 5.37
N VAL A 31 0.81 4.55 4.15
CA VAL A 31 1.46 5.02 2.92
C VAL A 31 1.13 6.48 2.61
N LYS A 32 -0.10 6.93 2.94
CA LYS A 32 -0.49 8.34 2.78
C LYS A 32 0.29 9.26 3.70
N LYS A 33 0.62 8.83 4.92
CA LYS A 33 1.39 9.63 5.89
C LYS A 33 2.78 10.01 5.37
N VAL A 34 3.35 9.18 4.49
CA VAL A 34 4.68 9.38 3.89
C VAL A 34 4.61 9.84 2.43
N GLY A 35 3.42 10.25 1.95
CA GLY A 35 3.25 10.79 0.60
C GLY A 35 3.28 9.78 -0.54
N ILE A 36 3.19 8.48 -0.24
CA ILE A 36 3.16 7.42 -1.26
C ILE A 36 1.72 7.19 -1.71
N LYS A 37 1.51 7.05 -3.03
CA LYS A 37 0.20 6.75 -3.63
C LYS A 37 -0.15 5.26 -3.48
N PRO A 38 -1.26 4.89 -2.80
CA PRO A 38 -1.73 3.51 -2.78
C PRO A 38 -2.49 3.14 -4.07
N ILE A 39 -2.34 1.91 -4.51
CA ILE A 39 -3.25 1.18 -5.42
C ILE A 39 -3.87 0.05 -4.60
N ILE A 40 -5.20 -0.05 -4.57
CA ILE A 40 -5.90 -1.05 -3.77
C ILE A 40 -6.57 -2.06 -4.69
N GLY A 41 -6.33 -3.35 -4.45
CA GLY A 41 -6.92 -4.46 -5.17
C GLY A 41 -7.10 -5.69 -4.28
N CYS A 42 -7.75 -6.70 -4.84
CA CYS A 42 -7.99 -7.99 -4.23
C CYS A 42 -8.01 -9.05 -5.33
N GLU A 43 -7.38 -10.19 -5.08
CA GLU A 43 -7.48 -11.38 -5.92
C GLU A 43 -8.80 -12.09 -5.61
N ILE A 44 -9.50 -12.58 -6.64
CA ILE A 44 -10.77 -13.32 -6.54
C ILE A 44 -10.51 -14.77 -6.93
#